data_AF-A0AA48HT96-F1
#
_entry.id   AF-A0AA48HT96-F1
#
_cell.length_a   1.000
_cell.length_b   1.000
_cell.length_c   1.000
_cell.angle_alpha   90.00
_cell.angle_beta   90.00
_cell.angle_gamma   90.00
#
_symmetry.space_group_name_H-M   'P 1'
#
loop_
_entity.id
_entity.type
_entity.pdbx_description
1 polymer ?
#
loop_
_entity_poly.entity_id
_entity_poly.type
_entity_poly.pdbx_seq_one_letter_code
_entity_poly.pdbx_strand_id
1 'polypeptide(L)'
;MRAIIFLAGAAMAASWALVWIEPPFAGADISPMALVQRGSLSLSADAAWQVWVFLGGFVAAALAALSALRGRGSALLALAAGLSPVVLVGEAVIRADGLRRDLGLPVPFDFGDLARSWDLMQDFIRAGFWAYAVGAGLLLIAGLSGLVSRR
;
A
#
# COMPACT_ATOMS: atom_id res chain seq x y z
N MET A 1 17.73 0.78 -14.94
CA MET A 1 16.93 0.07 -13.90
C MET A 1 17.20 0.49 -12.46
N ARG A 2 18.45 0.64 -12.01
CA ARG A 2 18.75 0.97 -10.60
C ARG A 2 18.09 2.28 -10.11
N ALA A 3 18.14 3.34 -10.91
CA ALA A 3 17.48 4.61 -10.59
C ALA A 3 15.96 4.46 -10.45
N ILE A 4 15.32 3.64 -11.29
CA ILE A 4 13.87 3.37 -11.23
C ILE A 4 13.53 2.64 -9.93
N ILE A 5 14.27 1.58 -9.58
CA ILE A 5 14.06 0.84 -8.32
C ILE A 5 14.25 1.76 -7.11
N PHE A 6 15.27 2.63 -7.15
CA PHE A 6 15.50 3.59 -6.08
C PHE A 6 14.34 4.58 -5.94
N LEU A 7 13.98 5.28 -7.02
CA LEU A 7 12.93 6.29 -6.99
C LEU A 7 11.56 5.69 -6.66
N ALA A 8 11.20 4.57 -7.27
CA ALA A 8 9.93 3.90 -7.02
C ALA A 8 9.87 3.29 -5.61
N GLY A 9 10.96 2.66 -5.15
CA GLY A 9 11.07 2.13 -3.80
C GLY A 9 11.02 3.21 -2.73
N ALA A 10 11.71 4.33 -2.96
CA ALA A 10 11.67 5.49 -2.08
C ALA A 10 10.29 6.15 -2.05
N ALA A 11 9.65 6.34 -3.21
CA ALA A 11 8.30 6.90 -3.30
C ALA A 11 7.26 6.01 -2.61
N MET A 12 7.32 4.70 -2.84
CA MET A 12 6.42 3.74 -2.19
C MET A 12 6.67 3.70 -0.68
N ALA A 13 7.91 3.63 -0.22
CA ALA A 13 8.22 3.64 1.22
C ALA A 13 7.83 4.97 1.89
N ALA A 14 8.12 6.10 1.23
CA ALA A 14 7.72 7.42 1.70
C ALA A 14 6.20 7.58 1.74
N SER A 15 5.46 6.95 0.83
CA SER A 15 4.00 6.98 0.85
C SER A 15 3.42 6.42 2.13
N TRP A 16 4.08 5.44 2.77
CA TRP A 16 3.68 5.01 4.11
C TRP A 16 3.82 6.17 5.09
N ALA A 17 5.03 6.71 5.25
CA ALA A 17 5.32 7.80 6.19
C ALA A 17 4.45 9.05 5.95
N LEU A 18 4.13 9.36 4.69
CA LEU A 18 3.24 10.47 4.34
C LEU A 18 1.85 10.34 4.96
N VAL A 19 1.34 9.12 5.14
CA VAL A 19 0.02 8.88 5.77
C VAL A 19 0.08 8.99 7.30
N TRP A 20 1.28 8.91 7.91
CA TRP A 20 1.48 9.01 9.36
C TRP A 20 1.82 10.42 9.85
N ILE A 21 2.28 11.30 8.96
CA ILE A 21 2.44 12.72 9.30
C ILE A 21 1.05 13.30 9.48
N GLU A 22 0.81 13.93 10.62
CA GLU A 22 -0.43 14.60 10.97
C GLU A 22 -0.91 15.41 9.77
N PRO A 23 -2.02 14.99 9.11
CA PRO A 23 -2.47 15.68 7.92
C PRO A 23 -2.78 17.11 8.35
N PRO A 24 -2.12 18.14 7.79
CA PRO A 24 -2.28 19.54 8.25
C PRO A 24 -3.74 20.04 8.13
N PHE A 25 -4.60 19.25 7.47
CA PHE A 25 -5.93 19.61 7.02
C PHE A 25 -7.03 18.61 7.47
N ALA A 26 -6.69 17.47 8.08
CA ALA A 26 -7.67 16.43 8.46
C ALA A 26 -7.67 16.07 9.96
N GLY A 27 -6.79 16.69 10.77
CA GLY A 27 -6.73 16.50 12.22
C GLY A 27 -6.09 15.17 12.64
N ALA A 28 -5.61 15.11 13.88
CA ALA A 28 -4.90 13.96 14.45
C ALA A 28 -5.74 12.67 14.48
N ASP A 29 -7.07 12.81 14.50
CA ASP A 29 -8.04 11.72 14.68
C ASP A 29 -8.24 10.82 13.44
N ILE A 30 -7.70 11.16 12.28
CA ILE A 30 -7.81 10.30 11.08
C ILE A 30 -6.46 9.62 10.77
N SER A 31 -5.42 9.94 11.53
CA SER A 31 -4.11 9.31 11.34
C SER A 31 -4.16 7.82 11.68
N PRO A 32 -3.46 6.95 10.91
CA PRO A 32 -3.30 5.53 11.25
C PRO A 32 -2.75 5.32 12.66
N MET A 33 -1.93 6.26 13.18
CA MET A 33 -1.44 6.24 14.56
C MET A 33 -2.58 6.36 15.56
N ALA A 34 -3.50 7.30 15.37
CA ALA A 34 -4.66 7.45 16.23
C ALA A 34 -5.62 6.25 16.13
N LEU A 35 -5.64 5.54 15.00
CA LEU A 35 -6.41 4.30 14.82
C LEU A 35 -5.76 3.10 15.52
N VAL A 36 -4.43 2.99 15.48
CA VAL A 36 -3.66 1.99 16.23
C VAL A 36 -3.77 2.24 17.73
N GLN A 37 -3.61 3.49 18.18
CA GLN A 37 -3.74 3.87 19.60
C GLN A 37 -5.15 3.63 20.14
N ARG A 38 -6.18 3.79 19.31
CA ARG A 38 -7.58 3.43 19.65
C ARG A 38 -7.89 1.94 19.57
N GLY A 39 -6.93 1.10 19.16
CA GLY A 39 -7.12 -0.35 19.06
C GLY A 39 -7.96 -0.80 17.86
N SER A 40 -8.35 0.11 16.96
CA SER A 40 -9.09 -0.23 15.73
C SER A 40 -8.22 -0.87 14.66
N LEU A 41 -6.90 -0.68 14.75
CA LEU A 41 -5.91 -1.23 13.83
C LEU A 41 -4.89 -2.02 14.67
N SER A 42 -4.99 -3.34 14.67
CA SER A 42 -4.09 -4.22 15.43
C SER A 42 -2.81 -4.50 14.64
N LEU A 43 -1.67 -4.15 15.23
CA LEU A 43 -0.32 -4.52 14.79
C LEU A 43 0.28 -5.61 15.70
N SER A 44 -0.55 -6.49 16.27
CA SER A 44 -0.10 -7.62 17.09
C SER A 44 0.28 -8.84 16.24
N ALA A 45 0.89 -9.86 16.86
CA ALA A 45 1.17 -11.14 16.20
C ALA A 45 -0.09 -11.81 15.64
N ASP A 46 -1.26 -11.51 16.23
CA ASP A 46 -2.57 -12.01 15.80
C ASP A 46 -3.22 -11.16 14.70
N ALA A 47 -2.51 -10.13 14.20
CA ALA A 47 -2.99 -9.33 13.08
C ALA A 47 -3.24 -10.21 11.86
N ALA A 48 -4.27 -9.86 11.09
CA ALA A 48 -4.61 -10.57 9.87
C ALA A 48 -3.40 -10.57 8.91
N TRP A 49 -3.16 -11.68 8.21
CA TRP A 49 -1.97 -11.86 7.36
C TRP A 49 -1.80 -10.75 6.30
N GLN A 50 -2.90 -10.13 5.89
CA GLN A 50 -2.93 -8.97 4.98
C GLN A 50 -2.16 -7.78 5.53
N VAL A 51 -2.21 -7.56 6.85
CA VAL A 51 -1.46 -6.49 7.53
C VAL A 51 0.04 -6.73 7.35
N TRP A 52 0.48 -7.99 7.49
CA TRP A 52 1.87 -8.38 7.29
C TRP A 52 2.33 -8.27 5.84
N VAL A 53 1.47 -8.61 4.88
CA VAL A 53 1.76 -8.44 3.44
C VAL A 53 1.82 -6.96 3.05
N PHE A 54 0.91 -6.14 3.57
CA PHE A 54 0.91 -4.70 3.38
C PHE A 54 2.20 -4.08 3.93
N LEU A 55 2.50 -4.30 5.21
CA LEU A 55 3.71 -3.78 5.87
C LEU A 55 4.98 -4.31 5.23
N GLY A 56 5.02 -5.62 4.95
CA GLY A 56 6.13 -6.29 4.27
C GLY A 56 6.42 -5.69 2.89
N GLY A 57 5.39 -5.23 2.17
CA GLY A 57 5.54 -4.52 0.91
C GLY A 57 6.34 -3.23 1.01
N PHE A 58 6.05 -2.39 2.01
CA PHE A 58 6.80 -1.15 2.26
C PHE A 58 8.22 -1.43 2.72
N VAL A 59 8.41 -2.41 3.59
CA VAL A 59 9.75 -2.83 4.02
C VAL A 59 10.56 -3.34 2.82
N ALA A 60 9.97 -4.16 1.96
CA ALA A 60 10.60 -4.64 0.74
C ALA A 60 10.94 -3.48 -0.22
N ALA A 61 10.06 -2.48 -0.35
CA ALA A 61 10.30 -1.29 -1.17
C ALA A 61 11.48 -0.45 -0.63
N ALA A 62 11.54 -0.23 0.69
CA ALA A 62 12.64 0.46 1.34
C ALA A 62 13.97 -0.29 1.16
N LEU A 63 13.99 -1.61 1.39
CA LEU A 63 15.17 -2.44 1.19
C LEU A 63 15.59 -2.48 -0.29
N ALA A 64 14.63 -2.52 -1.23
CA ALA A 64 14.91 -2.44 -2.65
C ALA A 64 15.60 -1.11 -3.01
N ALA A 65 15.10 0.02 -2.50
CA ALA A 65 15.70 1.33 -2.70
C ALA A 65 17.12 1.41 -2.12
N LEU A 66 17.32 0.96 -0.88
CA LEU A 66 18.64 0.92 -0.24
C LEU A 66 19.62 0.00 -0.98
N SER A 67 19.15 -1.14 -1.49
CA SER A 67 19.98 -2.05 -2.30
C SER A 67 20.45 -1.38 -3.59
N ALA A 68 19.56 -0.62 -4.25
CA ALA A 68 19.85 0.07 -5.49
C ALA A 68 20.95 1.14 -5.33
N LEU A 69 21.02 1.81 -4.17
CA LEU A 69 22.10 2.74 -3.81
C LEU A 69 23.46 2.03 -3.75
N ARG A 70 23.53 0.84 -3.17
CA ARG A 70 24.78 0.06 -2.95
C ARG A 70 25.38 -0.61 -4.19
N GLY A 71 24.94 -0.30 -5.41
CA GLY A 71 25.42 -1.03 -6.60
C GLY A 71 24.48 -2.14 -7.07
N ARG A 72 23.63 -2.66 -6.19
CA ARG A 72 22.94 -3.94 -6.38
C ARG A 72 21.43 -3.75 -6.41
N GLY A 73 20.84 -3.63 -7.60
CA GLY A 73 19.38 -3.69 -7.73
C GLY A 73 18.87 -5.09 -7.39
N SER A 74 18.15 -5.25 -6.29
CA SER A 74 17.51 -6.52 -5.93
C SER A 74 16.16 -6.65 -6.64
N ALA A 75 16.16 -7.32 -7.79
CA ALA A 75 14.95 -7.60 -8.57
C ALA A 75 13.90 -8.34 -7.75
N LEU A 76 14.31 -9.24 -6.85
CA LEU A 76 13.41 -9.97 -5.96
C LEU A 76 12.72 -9.06 -4.94
N LEU A 77 13.44 -8.11 -4.34
CA LEU A 77 12.84 -7.15 -3.40
C LEU A 77 11.88 -6.20 -4.12
N ALA A 78 12.23 -5.75 -5.32
CA ALA A 78 11.35 -4.93 -6.14
C ALA A 78 10.06 -5.71 -6.53
N LEU A 79 10.20 -6.99 -6.90
CA LEU A 79 9.06 -7.84 -7.23
C LEU A 79 8.15 -8.06 -6.01
N ALA A 80 8.73 -8.38 -4.85
CA ALA A 80 7.98 -8.59 -3.62
C ALA A 80 7.21 -7.33 -3.19
N ALA A 81 7.85 -6.16 -3.29
CA ALA A 81 7.20 -4.88 -3.03
C ALA A 81 6.05 -4.60 -4.00
N GLY A 82 6.28 -4.80 -5.31
CA GLY A 82 5.26 -4.55 -6.33
C GLY A 82 4.09 -5.53 -6.32
N LEU A 83 4.32 -6.78 -5.91
CA LEU A 83 3.27 -7.81 -5.80
C LEU A 83 2.37 -7.62 -4.59
N SER A 84 2.83 -6.99 -3.50
CA SER A 84 2.04 -6.90 -2.28
C SER A 84 0.68 -6.20 -2.48
N PRO A 85 0.54 -5.04 -3.16
CA PRO A 85 -0.77 -4.48 -3.45
C PRO A 85 -1.62 -5.37 -4.36
N VAL A 86 -1.01 -6.06 -5.33
CA VAL A 86 -1.72 -6.93 -6.27
C VAL A 86 -2.37 -8.10 -5.54
N VAL A 87 -1.66 -8.72 -4.60
CA VAL A 87 -2.18 -9.81 -3.76
C VAL A 87 -3.33 -9.33 -2.89
N LEU A 88 -3.20 -8.16 -2.26
CA LEU A 88 -4.23 -7.59 -1.39
C LEU A 88 -5.49 -7.21 -2.16
N VAL A 89 -5.35 -6.58 -3.32
CA VAL A 89 -6.48 -6.24 -4.20
C VAL A 89 -7.14 -7.50 -4.74
N GLY A 90 -6.35 -8.49 -5.15
CA GLY A 90 -6.86 -9.78 -5.63
C GLY A 90 -7.71 -10.49 -4.57
N GLU A 91 -7.25 -10.53 -3.32
CA GLU A 91 -8.03 -11.10 -2.22
C GLU A 91 -9.32 -10.31 -1.95
N ALA A 92 -9.25 -8.97 -1.94
CA ALA A 92 -10.42 -8.13 -1.71
C ALA A 92 -11.50 -8.35 -2.78
N VAL A 93 -11.11 -8.50 -4.04
CA VAL A 93 -12.03 -8.81 -5.16
C VAL A 93 -12.67 -10.19 -4.97
N ILE A 94 -11.88 -11.22 -4.66
CA ILE A 94 -12.39 -12.59 -4.45
C ILE A 94 -13.37 -12.63 -3.26
N ARG A 95 -13.05 -11.96 -2.15
CA ARG A 95 -13.95 -11.88 -0.98
C ARG A 95 -15.23 -11.11 -1.29
N ALA A 96 -15.13 -10.02 -2.05
CA ALA A 96 -16.30 -9.24 -2.47
C ALA A 96 -17.22 -10.07 -3.37
N ASP A 97 -16.67 -10.89 -4.26
CA ASP A 97 -17.45 -11.80 -5.10
C ASP A 97 -18.09 -12.94 -4.30
N GLY A 98 -17.41 -13.45 -3.28
CA GLY A 98 -17.97 -14.42 -2.32
C GLY A 98 -19.15 -13.82 -1.55
N LEU A 99 -18.97 -12.64 -0.96
CA LEU A 99 -20.03 -11.93 -0.24
C LEU A 99 -21.24 -11.57 -1.12
N ARG A 100 -21.00 -11.17 -2.38
CA ARG A 100 -22.07 -10.88 -3.35
C ARG A 100 -22.88 -12.13 -3.72
N ARG A 101 -22.22 -13.29 -3.82
CA ARG A 101 -22.88 -14.58 -4.09
C ARG A 101 -23.63 -15.11 -2.87
N ASP A 102 -23.09 -14.93 -1.67
CA ASP A 102 -23.65 -15.48 -0.43
C ASP A 102 -24.80 -14.62 0.14
N LEU A 103 -24.81 -13.31 -0.11
CA LEU A 103 -25.79 -12.40 0.51
C LEU A 103 -26.97 -12.01 -0.39
N GLY A 104 -26.95 -12.31 -1.69
CA GLY A 104 -28.12 -12.19 -2.57
C GLY A 104 -28.87 -10.85 -2.56
N LEU A 105 -28.25 -9.75 -2.10
CA LEU A 105 -28.95 -8.49 -1.83
C LEU A 105 -28.21 -7.26 -2.41
N PRO A 106 -28.94 -6.33 -3.04
CA PRO A 106 -28.45 -5.01 -3.37
C PRO A 106 -28.46 -4.15 -2.09
N VAL A 107 -27.31 -3.95 -1.45
CA VAL A 107 -27.25 -3.14 -0.22
C VAL A 107 -27.15 -1.65 -0.57
N PRO A 108 -28.07 -0.79 -0.13
CA PRO A 108 -27.91 0.66 -0.22
C PRO A 108 -27.04 1.12 0.95
N PHE A 109 -25.83 1.59 0.65
CA PHE A 109 -25.01 2.29 1.62
C PHE A 109 -25.54 3.73 1.79
N ASP A 110 -25.64 4.21 3.03
CA ASP A 110 -26.02 5.59 3.34
C ASP A 110 -24.76 6.48 3.32
N PHE A 111 -24.65 7.37 2.34
CA PHE A 111 -23.46 8.15 2.01
C PHE A 111 -23.44 9.56 2.65
N GLY A 112 -24.47 9.92 3.43
CA GLY A 112 -24.71 11.31 3.87
C GLY A 112 -23.61 11.90 4.75
N ASP A 113 -23.13 11.16 5.75
CA ASP A 113 -22.10 11.62 6.70
C ASP A 113 -20.67 11.26 6.28
N LEU A 114 -20.52 10.30 5.35
CA LEU A 114 -19.23 9.92 4.77
C LEU A 114 -18.71 10.99 3.80
N ALA A 115 -19.60 11.64 3.05
CA ALA A 115 -19.23 12.55 1.96
C ALA A 115 -18.38 13.75 2.42
N ARG A 116 -18.63 14.29 3.62
CA ARG A 116 -17.95 15.51 4.10
C ARG A 116 -16.59 15.24 4.74
N SER A 117 -16.38 14.03 5.27
CA SER A 117 -15.07 13.52 5.73
C SER A 117 -14.24 12.92 4.58
N TRP A 118 -14.92 12.46 3.51
CA TRP A 118 -14.34 11.88 2.31
C TRP A 118 -13.57 12.88 1.43
N ASP A 119 -14.05 14.12 1.28
CA ASP A 119 -13.40 15.12 0.40
C ASP A 119 -12.01 15.54 0.91
N LEU A 120 -11.82 15.68 2.23
CA LEU A 120 -10.53 16.04 2.84
C LEU A 120 -9.57 14.84 2.97
N MET A 121 -10.11 13.64 3.19
CA MET A 121 -9.35 12.40 3.08
C MET A 121 -8.93 12.13 1.63
N GLN A 122 -9.73 12.54 0.64
CA GLN A 122 -9.50 12.19 -0.75
C GLN A 122 -8.17 12.71 -1.28
N ASP A 123 -7.80 13.97 -1.06
CA ASP A 123 -6.58 14.52 -1.66
C ASP A 123 -5.30 13.99 -1.02
N PHE A 124 -5.33 13.77 0.30
CA PHE A 124 -4.22 13.20 1.05
C PHE A 124 -4.04 11.70 0.78
N ILE A 125 -5.15 10.95 0.77
CA ILE A 125 -5.16 9.56 0.29
C ILE A 125 -4.70 9.55 -1.15
N ARG A 126 -5.17 10.44 -2.03
CA ARG A 126 -4.84 10.45 -3.45
C ARG A 126 -3.34 10.60 -3.66
N ALA A 127 -2.65 11.53 -2.98
CA ALA A 127 -1.21 11.68 -3.14
C ALA A 127 -0.41 10.45 -2.62
N GLY A 128 -0.71 9.99 -1.40
CA GLY A 128 -0.06 8.79 -0.82
C GLY A 128 -0.39 7.52 -1.60
N PHE A 129 -1.64 7.36 -2.02
CA PHE A 129 -2.13 6.26 -2.84
C PHE A 129 -1.49 6.25 -4.22
N TRP A 130 -1.35 7.38 -4.89
CA TRP A 130 -0.66 7.43 -6.18
C TRP A 130 0.82 7.12 -6.04
N ALA A 131 1.50 7.64 -5.01
CA ALA A 131 2.88 7.28 -4.73
C ALA A 131 3.05 5.78 -4.44
N TYR A 132 2.11 5.20 -3.71
CA TYR A 132 2.04 3.76 -3.43
C TYR A 132 1.78 2.94 -4.71
N ALA A 133 0.72 3.25 -5.46
CA ALA A 133 0.29 2.49 -6.62
C ALA A 133 1.27 2.59 -7.79
N VAL A 134 1.74 3.81 -8.10
CA VAL A 134 2.74 4.03 -9.15
C VAL A 134 4.09 3.44 -8.74
N GLY A 135 4.50 3.63 -7.48
CA GLY A 135 5.73 3.03 -6.95
C GLY A 135 5.71 1.51 -7.03
N ALA A 136 4.62 0.88 -6.58
CA ALA A 136 4.45 -0.56 -6.65
C ALA A 136 4.44 -1.09 -8.09
N GLY A 137 3.71 -0.43 -9.00
CA GLY A 137 3.67 -0.80 -10.42
C GLY A 137 5.06 -0.75 -11.07
N LEU A 138 5.82 0.32 -10.81
CA LEU A 138 7.18 0.47 -11.32
C LEU A 138 8.13 -0.58 -10.72
N LEU A 139 8.02 -0.90 -9.44
CA LEU A 139 8.81 -1.95 -8.78
C LEU A 139 8.47 -3.33 -9.33
N LEU A 140 7.20 -3.61 -9.62
CA LEU A 140 6.77 -4.86 -10.24
C LEU A 140 7.40 -5.03 -11.62
N ILE A 141 7.27 -4.02 -12.48
CA ILE A 141 7.85 -4.03 -13.83
C ILE A 141 9.38 -4.15 -13.75
N ALA A 142 10.01 -3.41 -12.84
CA ALA A 142 11.46 -3.46 -12.66
C ALA A 142 11.95 -4.81 -12.13
N GLY A 143 11.20 -5.43 -11.22
CA GLY A 143 11.47 -6.77 -10.69
C GLY A 143 11.36 -7.85 -11.75
N LEU A 144 10.26 -7.84 -12.53
CA LEU A 144 10.06 -8.77 -13.65
C LEU A 144 11.17 -8.63 -14.70
N SER A 145 11.46 -7.40 -15.12
CA SER A 145 12.49 -7.12 -16.13
C SER A 145 13.89 -7.54 -15.65
N GLY A 146 14.19 -7.32 -14.36
CA GLY A 146 15.46 -7.71 -13.76
C GLY A 146 15.63 -9.23 -13.59
N LEU A 147 14.53 -9.97 -13.41
CA LEU A 147 14.55 -11.43 -13.37
C LEU A 147 14.69 -12.05 -14.76
N VAL A 148 14.01 -11.49 -15.76
CA VAL A 148 14.09 -11.93 -17.16
C VAL A 148 15.49 -11.68 -17.73
N SER A 149 16.08 -10.51 -17.48
CA SER A 149 17.42 -10.16 -17.98
C SER A 149 18.58 -10.96 -17.36
N ARG A 150 18.33 -11.76 -16.31
CA ARG A 150 19.32 -12.64 -15.68
C ARG A 150 19.29 -14.08 -16.22
N ARG A 151 18.30 -14.41 -17.04
CA ARG A 151 18.22 -15.68 -17.79
C ARG A 151 18.82 -15.49 -19.17
#